data_AF-A0A7V8FIH3-F1
#
_entry.id   AF-A0A7V8FIH3-F1
#
_cell.length_a   1.000
_cell.length_b   1.000
_cell.length_c   1.000
_cell.angle_alpha   90.00
_cell.angle_beta   90.00
_cell.angle_gamma   90.00
#
_symmetry.space_group_name_H-M   'P 1'
#
loop_
_entity.id
_entity.type
_entity.pdbx_description
1 polymer ?
#
loop_
_entity_poly.entity_id
_entity_poly.type
_entity_poly.pdbx_seq_one_letter_code
_entity_poly.pdbx_strand_id
1 'polypeptide(L)' 'MDVPSSSPLASLASLSHRERLIQLTGPQDGLVVERFEGEETVCGQTRLQIDCLATDAFLELDP' A
#
# COMPACT_ATOMS: atom_id res chain seq x y z
N MET A 1 -4.50 -6.18 28.37
CA MET A 1 -5.00 -7.40 27.72
C MET A 1 -4.19 -7.53 26.45
N ASP A 2 -3.11 -8.31 26.50
CA ASP A 2 -2.27 -8.63 25.35
C ASP A 2 -3.08 -9.45 24.36
N VAL A 3 -3.23 -8.94 23.13
CA VAL A 3 -3.85 -9.69 22.04
C VAL A 3 -2.76 -10.60 21.46
N PRO A 4 -2.89 -11.94 21.57
CA PRO A 4 -1.91 -12.84 21.01
C PRO A 4 -1.92 -12.65 19.49
N SER A 5 -0.73 -12.44 18.91
CA SER A 5 -0.49 -12.26 17.48
C SER A 5 -1.29 -13.27 16.66
N SER A 6 -2.38 -12.79 16.06
CA SER A 6 -3.38 -13.59 15.38
C SER A 6 -2.89 -13.95 13.98
N SER A 7 -2.03 -14.98 13.92
CA SER A 7 -1.62 -15.68 12.70
C SER A 7 -2.73 -15.88 11.64
N PRO A 8 -4.00 -16.20 11.99
CA PRO A 8 -5.06 -16.28 10.98
C PRO A 8 -5.45 -14.93 10.36
N LEU A 9 -5.41 -13.81 11.10
CA LEU A 9 -5.70 -12.49 10.54
C LEU A 9 -4.59 -12.04 9.59
N ALA A 10 -3.32 -12.30 9.95
CA ALA A 10 -2.19 -12.05 9.05
C ALA A 10 -2.31 -12.86 7.74
N SER A 11 -2.82 -14.10 7.82
CA SER A 11 -3.05 -14.96 6.65
C SER A 11 -4.21 -14.47 5.78
N LEU A 12 -5.30 -13.97 6.38
CA LEU A 12 -6.42 -13.36 5.67
C LEU A 12 -6.02 -12.06 4.97
N ALA A 13 -5.22 -11.22 5.62
CA ALA A 13 -4.61 -10.05 5.00
C ALA A 13 -3.79 -10.50 3.78
N SER A 14 -2.87 -11.46 3.95
CA SER A 14 -2.02 -11.96 2.86
C SER A 14 -2.81 -12.47 1.64
N LEU A 15 -3.92 -13.18 1.83
CA LEU A 15 -4.78 -13.64 0.74
C LEU A 15 -5.45 -12.49 0.00
N SER A 16 -5.93 -11.45 0.71
CA SER A 16 -6.46 -10.23 0.10
C SER A 16 -5.39 -9.44 -0.67
N HIS A 17 -4.10 -9.57 -0.33
CA HIS A 17 -3.01 -8.88 -1.03
C HIS A 17 -2.44 -9.62 -2.25
N ARG A 18 -2.66 -10.94 -2.38
CA ARG A 18 -2.09 -11.75 -3.49
C ARG A 18 -2.74 -11.52 -4.85
N GLU A 19 -3.99 -11.04 -4.91
CA GLU A 19 -4.74 -10.82 -6.16
C GLU A 19 -4.85 -9.33 -6.56
N ARG A 20 -3.87 -8.50 -6.22
CA ARG A 20 -3.89 -7.07 -6.55
C ARG A 20 -3.52 -6.81 -8.02
N LEU A 21 -4.34 -6.01 -8.70
CA LEU A 21 -4.11 -5.57 -10.08
C LEU A 21 -2.97 -4.55 -10.20
N ILE A 22 -2.76 -3.74 -9.15
CA ILE A 22 -1.71 -2.72 -9.11
C ILE A 22 -0.77 -3.06 -7.96
N GLN A 23 0.51 -3.22 -8.28
CA GLN A 23 1.58 -3.47 -7.32
C GLN A 23 2.48 -2.23 -7.26
N LEU A 24 2.86 -1.84 -6.04
CA LEU A 24 3.81 -0.77 -5.83
C LEU A 24 5.19 -1.36 -5.55
N THR A 25 6.20 -0.78 -6.19
CA THR A 25 7.60 -0.97 -5.82
C THR A 25 8.08 0.38 -5.31
N GLY A 26 8.51 0.43 -4.06
CA GLY A 26 8.80 1.69 -3.40
C GLY A 26 9.73 1.53 -2.20
N PRO A 27 9.95 2.61 -1.43
CA PRO A 27 10.87 2.62 -0.31
C PRO A 27 10.39 1.77 0.88
N GLN A 28 9.09 1.47 0.95
CA GLN A 28 8.46 0.69 2.01
C GLN A 28 7.75 -0.52 1.39
N ASP A 29 8.03 -1.71 1.92
CA ASP A 29 7.25 -2.90 1.62
C ASP A 29 5.89 -2.87 2.34
N GLY A 30 4.92 -3.65 1.84
CA GLY A 30 3.61 -3.78 2.49
C GLY A 30 2.63 -2.63 2.24
N LEU A 31 2.97 -1.68 1.34
CA LEU A 31 2.02 -0.68 0.87
C LEU A 31 1.03 -1.27 -0.13
N VAL A 32 -0.21 -0.82 0.01
CA VAL A 32 -1.39 -1.46 -0.57
C VAL A 32 -2.25 -0.40 -1.23
N VAL A 33 -2.30 -0.41 -2.56
CA VAL A 33 -3.08 0.56 -3.33
C VAL A 33 -4.57 0.40 -3.05
N GLU A 34 -5.21 1.51 -2.72
CA GLU A 34 -6.67 1.64 -2.66
C GLU A 34 -7.21 2.45 -3.85
N ARG A 35 -6.51 3.55 -4.18
CA ARG A 35 -6.90 4.43 -5.28
C ARG A 35 -5.68 4.92 -6.04
N PHE A 36 -5.81 4.98 -7.36
CA PHE A 36 -4.79 5.50 -8.27
C PHE A 36 -5.46 6.52 -9.20
N GLU A 37 -4.98 7.76 -9.16
CA GLU A 37 -5.42 8.86 -10.02
C GLU A 37 -4.22 9.48 -10.71
N GLY A 38 -4.39 9.88 -11.97
CA GLY A 38 -3.32 10.44 -12.79
C GLY A 38 -3.81 11.55 -13.70
N GLU A 39 -3.04 12.63 -13.76
CA GLU A 39 -3.18 13.69 -14.74
C GLU A 39 -1.89 13.78 -15.57
N GLU A 40 -2.05 13.66 -16.89
CA GLU A 40 -0.96 13.73 -17.86
C GLU A 40 -1.28 14.77 -18.93
N THR A 41 -0.28 15.58 -19.28
CA THR A 41 -0.42 16.64 -20.29
C THR A 41 0.80 16.65 -21.21
N VAL A 42 0.59 16.85 -22.52
CA VAL A 42 1.68 16.98 -23.49
C VAL A 42 2.52 18.22 -23.17
N CYS A 43 3.81 18.02 -22.87
CA CYS A 43 4.74 19.07 -22.43
C CYS A 43 4.30 19.82 -21.16
N GLY A 44 3.38 19.24 -20.37
CA GLY A 44 2.92 19.77 -19.10
C GLY A 44 3.49 18.97 -17.92
N GLN A 45 3.03 19.31 -16.72
CA GLN A 45 3.36 18.51 -15.54
C GLN A 45 2.51 17.24 -15.51
N THR A 46 3.13 16.14 -15.13
CA THR A 46 2.44 14.90 -14.80
C THR A 46 2.29 14.82 -13.28
N ARG A 47 1.07 14.52 -12.81
CA ARG A 47 0.78 14.28 -11.40
C ARG A 47 0.12 12.91 -11.26
N LEU A 48 0.73 12.05 -10.46
CA LEU A 48 0.15 10.78 -10.03
C LEU A 48 -0.14 10.86 -8.54
N GLN A 49 -1.34 10.48 -8.14
CA GLN A 49 -1.75 10.38 -6.76
C GLN A 49 -2.14 8.93 -6.45
N ILE A 50 -1.52 8.38 -5.41
CA ILE A 50 -1.72 6.99 -5.00
C ILE A 50 -2.11 6.99 -3.53
N ASP A 51 -3.36 6.64 -3.25
CA ASP A 51 -3.82 6.43 -1.88
C ASP A 51 -3.55 4.96 -1.52
N CYS A 52 -2.84 4.77 -0.40
CA CYS A 52 -2.40 3.46 0.05
C CYS A 52 -2.76 3.22 1.52
N LEU A 53 -3.02 1.96 1.87
CA LEU A 53 -2.95 1.50 3.25
C LEU A 53 -1.61 0.83 3.50
N ALA A 54 -1.15 0.88 4.75
CA ALA A 54 -0.05 0.05 5.22
C ALA A 54 -0.62 -1.21 5.88
N THR A 55 0.00 -2.35 5.61
CA THR A 55 -0.31 -3.59 6.35
C THR A 55 0.39 -3.67 7.70
N ASP A 56 1.37 -2.80 7.94
CA ASP A 56 2.04 -2.62 9.21
C ASP A 56 1.51 -1.34 9.90
N ALA A 57 1.48 -1.36 11.23
CA ALA A 57 1.12 -0.21 12.06
C ALA A 57 2.26 0.83 12.14
N PHE A 58 3.48 0.45 11.76
CA PHE A 58 4.64 1.33 11.75
C PHE A 58 5.11 1.58 10.31
N LEU A 59 5.30 2.85 9.98
CA LEU A 59 5.89 3.29 8.72
C LEU A 59 7.16 4.07 9.04
N GLU A 60 8.29 3.61 8.51
CA GLU A 60 9.54 4.35 8.60
C GLU A 60 9.56 5.38 7.46
N LEU A 61 9.13 6.59 7.78
CA LEU A 61 9.24 7.72 6.86
C LEU A 61 10.60 8.39 7.10
N ASP A 62 11.49 8.28 6.11
CA ASP A 62 12.67 9.17 6.09
C ASP A 62 12.18 10.62 5.99
N PRO A 63 12.74 11.54 6.80
CA PRO A 63 12.26 12.93 6.91
C PRO A 63 12.47 13.78 5.65
#